data_AF-A0A2W5E833-F1
#
_entry.id   AF-A0A2W5E833-F1
#
_cell.length_a   1.000
_cell.length_b   1.000
_cell.length_c   1.000
_cell.angle_alpha   90.00
_cell.angle_beta   90.00
_cell.angle_gamma   90.00
#
_symmetry.space_group_name_H-M   'P 1'
#
loop_
_entity.id
_entity.type
_entity.pdbx_description
1 polymer ?
#
loop_
_entity_poly.entity_id
_entity_poly.type
_entity_poly.pdbx_seq_one_letter_code
_entity_poly.pdbx_strand_id
1 'polypeptide(L)'
;MSYLLIKAKWAVLPSQTNWYQFIGGGVLAGIGFTMSIFIATLAYDDVEWQNISKIAILVGSFLSMIVGYFWLRFQKNTPVKKRK
;
A
#
# COMPACT_ATOMS: atom_id res chain seq x y z
N MET A 1 11.69 0.52 3.69
CA MET A 1 12.68 1.57 3.37
C MET A 1 12.44 2.87 4.12
N SER A 2 11.23 3.46 4.07
CA SER A 2 10.93 4.80 4.65
C SER A 2 11.26 4.99 6.13
N TYR A 3 11.15 3.94 6.97
CA TYR A 3 11.52 4.01 8.40
C TYR A 3 13.02 4.31 8.62
N LEU A 4 13.90 3.72 7.80
CA LEU A 4 15.35 3.90 7.91
C LEU A 4 15.76 5.31 7.50
N LEU A 5 15.17 5.87 6.44
CA LEU A 5 15.47 7.24 5.99
C LEU A 5 15.01 8.31 6.99
N ILE A 6 13.86 8.10 7.64
CA ILE A 6 13.38 9.04 8.66
C ILE A 6 14.26 8.94 9.92
N LYS A 7 14.73 7.75 10.28
CA LYS A 7 15.68 7.55 11.39
C LYS A 7 17.05 8.16 11.07
N ALA A 8 17.50 8.10 9.82
CA ALA A 8 18.73 8.70 9.33
C ALA A 8 18.62 10.23 9.08
N LYS A 9 17.47 10.86 9.34
CA LYS A 9 17.15 12.26 9.04
C LYS A 9 17.28 12.65 7.56
N TRP A 10 17.30 11.68 6.64
CA TRP A 10 17.34 11.91 5.20
C TRP A 10 15.96 12.14 4.58
N ALA A 11 14.89 11.83 5.32
CA ALA A 11 13.52 12.12 4.92
C ALA A 11 12.73 12.68 6.11
N VAL A 12 11.85 13.64 5.84
CA VAL A 12 10.94 14.24 6.82
C VAL A 12 9.52 13.81 6.46
N LEU A 13 8.74 13.43 7.48
CA LEU A 13 7.32 13.11 7.29
C LEU A 13 6.59 14.38 6.80
N PRO A 14 5.78 14.33 5.72
CA PRO A 14 5.13 15.51 5.18
C PRO A 14 4.34 16.26 6.25
N SER A 15 4.49 17.58 6.30
CA SER A 15 3.76 18.47 7.21
C SER A 15 2.27 18.28 6.98
N GLN A 16 1.58 17.62 7.94
CA GLN A 16 0.15 17.23 7.97
C GLN A 16 -0.16 15.74 7.86
N THR A 17 0.83 14.87 7.74
CA THR A 17 0.59 13.40 7.78
C THR A 17 0.99 12.81 9.12
N ASN A 18 0.13 11.95 9.69
CA ASN A 18 0.50 11.11 10.83
C ASN A 18 1.11 9.79 10.35
N TRP A 19 1.97 9.17 11.16
CA TRP A 19 2.54 7.84 10.86
C TRP A 19 1.46 6.79 10.52
N TYR A 20 0.30 6.87 11.17
CA TYR A 20 -0.87 6.02 10.87
C TYR A 20 -1.41 6.22 9.45
N GLN A 21 -1.50 7.47 8.97
CA GLN A 21 -1.91 7.77 7.59
C GLN A 21 -0.85 7.35 6.59
N PHE A 22 0.42 7.53 6.93
CA PHE A 22 1.53 7.13 6.05
C PHE A 22 1.54 5.62 5.83
N ILE A 23 1.39 4.84 6.91
CA ILE A 23 1.30 3.38 6.84
C ILE A 23 0.02 2.95 6.12
N GLY A 24 -1.14 3.54 6.46
CA GLY A 24 -2.41 3.21 5.81
C GLY A 24 -2.41 3.54 4.31
N GLY A 25 -1.84 4.69 3.92
CA GLY A 25 -1.63 5.07 2.53
C GLY A 25 -0.65 4.14 1.81
N GLY A 26 0.39 3.66 2.49
CA GLY A 26 1.30 2.63 1.95
C GLY A 26 0.61 1.29 1.70
N VAL A 27 -0.29 0.87 2.59
CA VAL A 27 -1.11 -0.35 2.40
C VAL A 27 -2.07 -0.19 1.22
N LEU A 28 -2.70 0.98 1.08
CA LEU A 28 -3.54 1.27 -0.09
C LEU A 28 -2.74 1.39 -1.40
N ALA A 29 -1.50 1.89 -1.34
CA ALA A 29 -0.61 1.95 -2.50
C ALA A 29 -0.22 0.55 -3.02
N GLY A 30 -0.39 -0.50 -2.21
CA GLY A 30 -0.23 -1.90 -2.62
C GLY A 30 -1.35 -2.44 -3.53
N ILE A 31 -2.39 -1.66 -3.83
CA ILE A 31 -3.46 -2.05 -4.76
C ILE A 31 -2.92 -1.95 -6.20
N GLY A 32 -2.31 -3.05 -6.65
CA GLY A 32 -1.62 -3.12 -7.94
C GLY A 32 -2.46 -3.61 -9.12
N PHE A 33 -3.79 -3.77 -8.98
CA PHE A 33 -4.68 -4.48 -9.92
C PHE A 33 -4.22 -4.47 -11.40
N THR A 34 -4.16 -3.30 -12.05
CA THR A 34 -3.82 -3.18 -13.48
C THR A 34 -2.34 -3.42 -13.76
N MET A 35 -1.44 -2.85 -12.95
CA MET A 35 0.02 -3.00 -13.14
C MET A 35 0.49 -4.43 -12.85
N SER A 36 -0.07 -5.08 -11.83
CA SER A 36 0.24 -6.47 -11.48
C SER A 36 -0.30 -7.45 -12.52
N ILE A 37 -1.50 -7.21 -13.09
CA ILE A 37 -2.02 -8.05 -14.18
C ILE A 37 -1.11 -7.93 -15.41
N PHE A 38 -0.65 -6.73 -15.74
CA PHE A 38 0.30 -6.52 -16.82
C PHE A 38 1.62 -7.28 -16.59
N ILE A 39 2.17 -7.22 -15.37
CA ILE A 39 3.35 -8.00 -15.01
C ILE A 39 3.08 -9.50 -15.13
N ALA A 40 1.92 -9.99 -14.68
CA ALA A 40 1.56 -11.40 -14.79
C ALA A 40 1.48 -11.88 -16.25
N THR A 41 0.99 -11.04 -17.18
CA THR A 41 0.97 -11.36 -18.61
C THR A 41 2.35 -11.37 -19.25
N LEU A 42 3.33 -10.66 -18.68
CA LEU A 42 4.73 -10.69 -19.12
C LEU A 42 5.53 -11.83 -18.49
N ALA A 43 5.10 -12.32 -17.32
CA ALA A 43 5.81 -13.34 -16.56
C ALA A 43 5.47 -14.77 -16.99
N TYR A 44 4.28 -15.00 -17.56
CA TYR A 44 3.80 -16.33 -17.95
C TYR A 44 3.26 -16.33 -19.38
N ASP A 45 3.75 -17.25 -20.21
CA ASP A 45 3.26 -17.44 -21.58
C ASP A 45 2.01 -18.34 -21.64
N ASP A 46 1.88 -19.25 -20.68
CA ASP A 46 0.75 -20.19 -20.59
C ASP A 46 -0.49 -19.51 -19.99
N VAL A 47 -1.62 -19.66 -20.68
CA VAL A 47 -2.92 -19.07 -20.35
C VAL A 47 -3.44 -19.56 -19.00
N GLU A 48 -3.16 -20.81 -18.62
CA GLU A 48 -3.62 -21.35 -17.34
C GLU A 48 -2.97 -20.61 -16.15
N TRP A 49 -1.65 -20.42 -16.20
CA TRP A 49 -0.90 -19.68 -15.19
C TRP A 49 -1.25 -18.18 -15.16
N GLN A 50 -1.54 -17.58 -16.32
CA GLN A 50 -2.04 -16.21 -16.37
C GLN A 50 -3.40 -16.06 -15.68
N ASN A 51 -4.32 -17.01 -15.87
CA ASN A 51 -5.64 -16.97 -15.26
C ASN A 51 -5.57 -17.10 -13.74
N ILE A 52 -4.76 -18.04 -13.24
CA ILE A 52 -4.51 -18.21 -11.80
C ILE A 52 -3.91 -16.92 -11.21
N SER A 53 -2.92 -16.34 -11.90
CA SER A 53 -2.27 -15.11 -11.46
C SER A 53 -3.23 -13.92 -11.38
N LYS A 54 -4.12 -13.75 -12.37
CA LYS A 54 -5.15 -12.69 -12.36
C LYS A 54 -6.07 -12.82 -11.14
N ILE A 55 -6.52 -14.04 -10.83
CA ILE A 55 -7.36 -14.31 -9.66
C ILE A 55 -6.61 -14.02 -8.37
N ALA A 56 -5.35 -14.46 -8.25
CA ALA A 56 -4.53 -14.18 -7.08
C ALA A 56 -4.30 -12.67 -6.87
N ILE A 57 -4.03 -11.92 -7.93
CA ILE A 57 -3.87 -10.46 -7.89
C ILE A 57 -5.16 -9.77 -7.45
N LEU A 58 -6.31 -10.22 -7.96
CA LEU A 58 -7.63 -9.72 -7.57
C LEU A 58 -7.88 -9.92 -6.07
N VAL A 59 -7.67 -11.13 -5.59
CA VAL A 59 -7.86 -11.49 -4.17
C VAL A 59 -6.89 -10.72 -3.28
N GLY A 60 -5.61 -10.64 -3.65
CA GLY A 60 -4.59 -9.89 -2.90
C GLY A 60 -4.90 -8.39 -2.84
N SER A 61 -5.31 -7.80 -3.97
CA SER A 61 -5.70 -6.39 -4.04
C SER A 61 -6.95 -6.10 -3.21
N PHE A 62 -7.92 -7.02 -3.21
CA PHE A 62 -9.13 -6.91 -2.40
C PHE A 62 -8.81 -6.97 -0.89
N LEU A 63 -7.94 -7.89 -0.47
CA LEU A 63 -7.46 -7.96 0.91
C LEU A 63 -6.72 -6.68 1.30
N SER A 64 -5.85 -6.15 0.43
CA SER A 64 -5.14 -4.89 0.68
C SER A 64 -6.11 -3.71 0.83
N MET A 65 -7.19 -3.69 0.03
CA MET A 65 -8.25 -2.69 0.13
C MET A 65 -8.99 -2.78 1.47
N ILE A 66 -9.39 -3.98 1.89
CA ILE A 66 -10.05 -4.21 3.18
C ILE A 66 -9.14 -3.75 4.32
N VAL A 67 -7.91 -4.27 4.36
CA VAL A 67 -6.97 -3.98 5.45
C VAL A 67 -6.63 -2.49 5.49
N GLY A 68 -6.32 -1.88 4.34
CA GLY A 68 -6.00 -0.46 4.24
C GLY A 68 -7.18 0.44 4.64
N TYR A 69 -8.40 0.07 4.21
CA TYR A 69 -9.62 0.78 4.59
C TYR A 69 -9.89 0.70 6.09
N PHE A 70 -9.88 -0.50 6.67
CA PHE A 70 -10.09 -0.66 8.12
C PHE A 70 -8.99 0.05 8.91
N TRP A 71 -7.73 -0.03 8.48
CA TRP A 71 -6.60 0.64 9.13
C TRP A 71 -6.80 2.17 9.20
N LEU A 72 -7.22 2.79 8.10
CA LEU A 72 -7.54 4.21 8.07
C LEU A 72 -8.83 4.54 8.82
N ARG A 73 -9.84 3.66 8.77
CA ARG A 73 -11.13 3.87 9.44
C ARG A 73 -11.01 3.83 10.96
N PHE A 74 -10.11 3.02 11.51
CA PHE A 74 -9.80 2.96 12.94
C PHE A 74 -8.88 4.10 13.40
N GLN A 75 -8.47 4.99 12.51
CA GLN A 75 -7.74 6.18 12.89
C GLN A 75 -8.65 7.13 13.69
N LYS A 76 -8.65 6.97 15.02
CA LYS A 76 -9.14 7.95 15.97
C LYS A 76 -8.34 9.24 15.78
N ASN A 77 -9.03 10.35 15.47
CA ASN A 77 -8.54 11.73 15.38
C ASN A 77 -7.34 12.02 16.28
N THR A 78 -6.13 11.64 15.86
CA THR A 78 -4.92 11.93 16.61
C THR A 78 -4.46 13.27 16.06
N PRO A 79 -4.51 14.35 16.86
CA PRO A 79 -4.20 15.68 16.37
C PRO A 79 -2.81 15.66 15.75
N VAL A 80 -2.71 16.13 14.50
CA VAL A 80 -1.44 16.29 13.78
C VAL A 80 -0.51 17.08 14.68
N LYS A 81 0.49 16.40 15.24
CA LYS A 81 1.45 17.03 16.16
C LYS A 81 2.34 17.95 15.34
N LYS A 82 1.97 19.24 15.23
CA LYS A 82 2.82 20.30 14.68
C LYS A 82 4.12 20.30 15.46
N ARG A 83 5.19 19.77 14.87
CA ARG A 83 6.53 19.90 15.42
C ARG A 83 6.99 21.32 15.09
N LYS A 84 7.19 22.14 16.14
CA LYS A 84 7.86 23.44 16.05
C LYS A 84 9.26 23.27 15.47
#